data_AF-A0A2U8W6G2-F1
#
_entry.id   AF-A0A2U8W6G2-F1
#
_cell.length_a   1.000
_cell.length_b   1.000
_cell.length_c   1.000
_cell.angle_alpha   90.00
_cell.angle_beta   90.00
_cell.angle_gamma   90.00
#
_symmetry.space_group_name_H-M   'P 1'
#
loop_
_entity.id
_entity.type
_entity.pdbx_description
1 polymer ?
#
loop_
_entity_poly.entity_id
_entity_poly.type
_entity_poly.pdbx_seq_one_letter_code
_entity_poly.pdbx_strand_id
1 'polypeptide(L)'
;MSPSLNDAISHGALAFRQAVPTHGCGGFPAALRDVTEARRAVERERLPLIRSNAAWLAVYNRLLVAQASGTEADIEAARQALAAALETDSTPQRAA
;
A
#
# COMPACT_ATOMS: atom_id res chain seq x y z
N MET A 1 2.90 25.14 26.98
CA MET A 1 3.31 24.07 26.06
C MET A 1 2.10 23.72 25.21
N SER A 2 2.02 24.28 24.00
CA SER A 2 0.91 24.02 23.10
C SER A 2 1.21 22.73 22.32
N PRO A 3 0.31 21.74 22.29
CA PRO A 3 0.50 20.60 21.40
C PRO A 3 0.31 21.09 19.97
N SER A 4 1.30 20.84 19.13
CA SER A 4 1.27 21.17 17.70
C SER A 4 0.11 20.43 17.02
N LEU A 5 -0.92 21.18 16.63
CA LEU A 5 -2.06 20.72 15.83
C LEU A 5 -1.67 20.16 14.45
N ASN A 6 -0.39 20.25 14.06
CA ASN A 6 0.11 19.81 12.77
C ASN A 6 0.35 18.30 12.64
N ASP A 7 0.58 17.56 13.74
CA ASP A 7 0.86 16.11 13.65
C ASP A 7 -0.39 15.27 13.37
N ALA A 8 -1.57 15.77 13.75
CA ALA A 8 -2.84 15.07 13.53
C ALA A 8 -3.35 15.15 12.09
N ILE A 9 -2.96 16.19 11.33
CA ILE A 9 -3.45 16.42 9.96
C ILE A 9 -2.76 15.46 8.97
N SER A 10 -1.53 15.01 9.24
CA SER A 10 -0.78 14.17 8.32
C SER A 10 -1.10 12.67 8.39
N HIS A 11 -1.62 12.16 9.52
CA HIS A 11 -1.99 10.74 9.64
C HIS A 11 -3.38 10.43 9.05
N GLY A 12 -4.32 11.39 9.09
CA GLY A 12 -5.64 11.21 8.49
C GLY A 12 -5.65 11.33 6.96
N ALA A 13 -4.78 12.17 6.40
CA ALA A 13 -4.80 12.50 4.97
C ALA A 13 -4.38 11.35 4.06
N LEU A 14 -3.63 10.36 4.55
CA LEU A 14 -3.13 9.22 3.77
C LEU A 14 -3.70 7.87 4.21
N ALA A 15 -4.67 7.90 5.13
CA ALA A 15 -5.33 6.70 5.61
C ALA A 15 -6.18 6.08 4.51
N PHE A 16 -6.14 4.75 4.41
CA PHE A 16 -7.10 4.04 3.59
C PHE A 16 -8.47 4.06 4.27
N ARG A 17 -9.55 4.26 3.49
CA ARG A 17 -10.93 4.11 4.00
C ARG A 17 -11.19 2.74 4.62
N GLN A 18 -10.51 1.71 4.11
CA GLN A 18 -10.54 0.36 4.63
C GLN A 18 -9.12 -0.20 4.65
N ALA A 19 -8.72 -0.84 5.74
CA ALA A 19 -7.42 -1.50 5.81
C ALA A 19 -7.31 -2.60 4.74
N VAL A 20 -6.13 -2.74 4.15
CA VAL A 20 -5.84 -3.78 3.16
C VAL A 20 -5.33 -5.02 3.90
N PRO A 21 -6.06 -6.14 3.89
CA PRO A 21 -5.60 -7.39 4.46
C PRO A 21 -4.45 -7.96 3.63
N THR A 22 -3.45 -8.52 4.29
CA THR A 22 -2.21 -9.07 3.67
C THR A 22 -2.00 -10.53 4.07
N HIS A 23 -3.06 -11.19 4.54
CA HIS A 23 -3.00 -12.56 5.04
C HIS A 23 -2.42 -13.50 3.98
N GLY A 24 -1.38 -14.25 4.34
CA GLY A 24 -0.70 -15.18 3.43
C GLY A 24 0.47 -14.58 2.65
N CYS A 25 0.64 -13.26 2.64
CA CYS A 25 1.81 -12.62 2.02
C CYS A 25 2.97 -12.51 3.02
N GLY A 26 4.00 -13.33 2.83
CA GLY A 26 5.20 -13.30 3.67
C GLY A 26 5.85 -11.90 3.72
N GLY A 27 6.19 -11.47 4.94
CA GLY A 27 6.89 -10.20 5.21
C GLY A 27 5.99 -8.99 5.52
N PHE A 28 4.69 -9.09 5.24
CA PHE A 28 3.74 -8.01 5.48
C PHE A 28 3.16 -8.05 6.92
N PRO A 29 2.86 -6.89 7.54
CA PRO A 29 2.04 -6.84 8.76
C PRO A 29 0.62 -7.31 8.42
N ALA A 30 -0.17 -7.79 9.39
CA ALA A 30 -1.47 -8.45 9.15
C ALA A 30 -2.49 -7.63 8.33
N ALA A 31 -2.41 -6.29 8.39
CA ALA A 31 -3.15 -5.39 7.53
C ALA A 31 -2.38 -4.07 7.39
N LEU A 32 -2.52 -3.41 6.24
CA LEU A 32 -1.96 -2.10 5.97
C LEU A 32 -3.06 -1.04 6.04
N ARG A 33 -2.82 0.03 6.79
CA ARG A 33 -3.87 1.02 7.13
C ARG A 33 -3.75 2.34 6.39
N ASP A 34 -2.57 2.66 5.88
CA ASP A 34 -2.32 3.90 5.18
C ASP A 34 -1.28 3.73 4.05
N VAL A 35 -1.22 4.73 3.17
CA VAL A 35 -0.31 4.76 2.01
C VAL A 35 1.16 4.66 2.43
N THR A 36 1.55 5.28 3.54
CA THR A 36 2.95 5.32 3.99
C THR A 36 3.41 3.95 4.48
N GLU A 37 2.58 3.30 5.30
CA GLU A 37 2.79 1.94 5.78
C GLU A 37 2.88 0.97 4.59
N ALA A 38 1.93 1.07 3.65
CA ALA A 38 1.91 0.25 2.45
C ALA A 38 3.18 0.41 1.60
N ARG A 39 3.61 1.66 1.34
CA ARG A 39 4.83 1.91 0.55
C ARG A 39 6.05 1.28 1.21
N ARG A 40 6.22 1.49 2.52
CA ARG A 40 7.36 0.92 3.27
C ARG A 40 7.35 -0.61 3.26
N ALA A 41 6.18 -1.22 3.41
CA ALA A 41 6.05 -2.68 3.35
C ALA A 41 6.38 -3.21 1.95
N VAL A 42 5.85 -2.59 0.89
CA VAL A 42 6.16 -2.96 -0.51
C VAL A 42 7.65 -2.79 -0.83
N GLU A 43 8.28 -1.69 -0.39
CA GLU A 43 9.72 -1.48 -0.55
C GLU A 43 10.56 -2.48 0.23
N ARG A 44 10.14 -2.88 1.43
CA ARG A 44 10.92 -3.84 2.22
C ARG A 44 10.82 -5.25 1.66
N GLU A 45 9.60 -5.66 1.29
CA GLU A 45 9.28 -7.06 1.01
C GLU A 45 9.23 -7.41 -0.48
N ARG A 46 9.06 -6.42 -1.36
CA ARG A 46 8.83 -6.62 -2.79
C ARG A 46 9.77 -5.80 -3.67
N LEU A 47 10.79 -5.12 -3.15
CA LEU A 47 11.78 -4.39 -3.98
C LEU A 47 12.36 -5.21 -5.13
N PRO A 48 12.74 -6.49 -4.95
CA PRO A 48 13.25 -7.31 -6.05
C PRO A 48 12.17 -7.56 -7.12
N LEU A 49 10.91 -7.70 -6.71
CA LEU A 49 9.77 -8.00 -7.57
C LEU A 49 9.23 -6.76 -8.28
N ILE A 50 9.33 -5.57 -7.69
CA ILE A 50 8.96 -4.30 -8.34
C ILE A 50 9.71 -4.12 -9.67
N ARG A 51 10.95 -4.63 -9.77
CA ARG A 51 11.77 -4.51 -10.98
C ARG A 51 11.42 -5.51 -12.07
N SER A 52 10.82 -6.66 -11.73
CA SER A 52 10.56 -7.77 -12.65
C SER A 52 9.07 -8.08 -12.84
N ASN A 53 8.19 -7.48 -12.06
CA ASN A 53 6.75 -7.68 -12.09
C ASN A 53 6.01 -6.34 -12.28
N ALA A 54 5.39 -6.19 -13.44
CA ALA A 54 4.67 -4.97 -13.82
C ALA A 54 3.51 -4.63 -12.87
N ALA A 55 2.87 -5.62 -12.24
CA ALA A 55 1.81 -5.38 -11.26
C ALA A 55 2.36 -4.71 -10.00
N TRP A 56 3.46 -5.24 -9.44
CA TRP A 56 4.10 -4.65 -8.26
C TRP A 56 4.71 -3.27 -8.54
N LEU A 57 5.24 -3.03 -9.74
CA LEU A 57 5.66 -1.69 -10.18
C LEU A 57 4.49 -0.71 -10.22
N ALA A 58 3.34 -1.13 -10.77
CA ALA A 58 2.16 -0.29 -10.84
C ALA A 58 1.58 0.03 -9.46
N VAL A 59 1.64 -0.90 -8.50
CA VAL A 59 1.29 -0.64 -7.09
C VAL A 59 2.22 0.42 -6.51
N TYR A 60 3.52 0.23 -6.64
CA TYR A 60 4.51 1.15 -6.08
C TYR A 60 4.35 2.59 -6.63
N ASN A 61 4.17 2.73 -7.94
CA ASN A 61 3.95 4.04 -8.57
C ASN A 61 2.66 4.70 -8.07
N ARG A 62 1.56 3.95 -7.90
CA ARG A 62 0.31 4.51 -7.36
C ARG A 62 0.44 4.94 -5.91
N LEU A 63 1.20 4.20 -5.09
CA LEU A 63 1.47 4.61 -3.71
C LEU A 63 2.29 5.92 -3.66
N LEU A 64 3.25 6.10 -4.56
CA LEU A 64 3.98 7.37 -4.68
C LEU A 64 3.07 8.53 -5.11
N VAL A 65 2.18 8.32 -6.09
CA VAL A 65 1.22 9.33 -6.53
C VAL A 65 0.27 9.70 -5.39
N ALA A 66 -0.32 8.72 -4.71
CA ALA A 66 -1.22 8.95 -3.58
C ALA A 66 -0.52 9.69 -2.44
N GLN A 67 0.74 9.38 -2.15
CA GLN A 67 1.52 10.08 -1.13
C GLN A 67 1.83 11.53 -1.52
N ALA A 68 2.08 11.79 -2.81
CA ALA A 68 2.38 13.13 -3.30
C ALA A 68 1.13 14.01 -3.43
N SER A 69 0.01 13.44 -3.87
CA SER A 69 -1.22 14.18 -4.13
C SER A 69 -2.09 14.32 -2.88
N GLY A 70 -2.09 13.32 -2.00
CA GLY A 70 -2.97 13.25 -0.85
C GLY A 70 -4.46 13.22 -1.21
N THR A 71 -4.82 13.00 -2.48
CA THR A 71 -6.22 13.00 -2.90
C THR A 71 -6.86 11.67 -2.56
N GLU A 72 -8.12 11.71 -2.15
CA GLU A 72 -8.88 10.51 -1.80
C GLU A 72 -9.00 9.54 -2.99
N ALA A 73 -9.12 10.07 -4.21
CA ALA A 73 -9.17 9.27 -5.43
C ALA A 73 -7.87 8.49 -5.67
N ASP A 74 -6.71 9.13 -5.48
CA ASP A 74 -5.42 8.47 -5.66
C ASP A 74 -5.14 7.47 -4.53
N ILE A 75 -5.52 7.80 -3.30
CA ILE A 75 -5.41 6.91 -2.14
C ILE A 75 -6.24 5.63 -2.35
N GLU A 76 -7.48 5.76 -2.80
CA GLU A 76 -8.34 4.63 -3.09
C GLU A 76 -7.83 3.81 -4.29
N ALA A 77 -7.33 4.46 -5.34
CA ALA A 77 -6.72 3.77 -6.48
C ALA A 77 -5.47 2.98 -6.08
N ALA A 78 -4.63 3.54 -5.20
CA ALA A 78 -3.46 2.85 -4.65
C ALA A 78 -3.86 1.66 -3.78
N ARG A 79 -4.90 1.83 -2.93
CA ARG A 79 -5.45 0.77 -2.09
C ARG A 79 -5.96 -0.41 -2.90
N GLN A 80 -6.76 -0.15 -3.94
CA GLN A 80 -7.32 -1.18 -4.82
C GLN A 80 -6.22 -1.94 -5.59
N ALA A 81 -5.24 -1.21 -6.12
CA ALA A 81 -4.11 -1.84 -6.81
C ALA A 81 -3.31 -2.76 -5.87
N LEU A 82 -3.07 -2.31 -4.64
CA LEU A 82 -2.38 -3.10 -3.62
C LEU A 82 -3.17 -4.37 -3.25
N ALA A 83 -4.47 -4.25 -3.01
CA ALA A 83 -5.32 -5.41 -2.70
C ALA A 83 -5.29 -6.45 -3.83
N ALA A 84 -5.44 -6.02 -5.08
CA ALA A 84 -5.40 -6.92 -6.23
C ALA A 84 -4.04 -7.63 -6.39
N ALA A 85 -2.94 -6.92 -6.16
CA ALA A 85 -1.60 -7.51 -6.20
C ALA A 85 -1.41 -8.54 -5.09
N LEU A 86 -1.85 -8.26 -3.86
CA LEU A 86 -1.78 -9.18 -2.74
C LEU A 86 -2.65 -10.42 -2.95
N GLU A 87 -3.87 -10.27 -3.48
CA GLU A 87 -4.73 -11.40 -3.84
C GLU A 87 -4.04 -12.32 -4.87
N THR A 88 -3.43 -11.73 -5.90
CA THR A 88 -2.67 -12.49 -6.91
C THR A 88 -1.47 -13.21 -6.31
N ASP A 89 -0.73 -12.57 -5.40
CA ASP A 89 0.44 -13.14 -4.71
C ASP A 89 0.05 -14.23 -3.69
N SER A 90 -1.15 -14.11 -3.10
CA SER A 90 -1.68 -15.04 -2.08
C SER A 90 -2.34 -16.28 -2.69
N THR A 91 -2.82 -16.17 -3.93
CA THR A 91 -3.43 -17.29 -4.64
C THR A 91 -2.29 -18.23 -5.05
N PRO A 92 -2.16 -19.44 -4.49
CA PRO A 92 -1.19 -20.39 -5.01
C PRO A 92 -1.55 -20.59 -6.47
N GLN A 93 -0.62 -20.26 -7.37
CA GLN A 93 -0.77 -20.46 -8.80
C GLN A 93 -1.28 -21.89 -8.99
N ARG A 94 -2.58 -22.05 -9.25
CA ARG A 94 -3.12 -23.34 -9.66
C ARG A 94 -2.42 -23.63 -10.96
N ALA A 95 -1.46 -24.55 -10.88
CA ALA A 95 -0.83 -25.18 -12.01
C ALA A 95 -1.94 -25.52 -13.03
N ALA A 96 -1.84 -24.89 -14.19
CA ALA A 96 -2.48 -25.32 -15.42
C ALA A 96 -1.35 -25.53 -16.43
#